data_AF-A0AAV2NLX9-F1
#
_entry.id   AF-A0AAV2NLX9-F1
#
_cell.length_a   1.000
_cell.length_b   1.000
_cell.length_c   1.000
_cell.angle_alpha   90.00
_cell.angle_beta   90.00
_cell.angle_gamma   90.00
#
_symmetry.space_group_name_H-M   'P 1'
#
loop_
_entity.id
_entity.type
_entity.pdbx_description
1 polymer ?
#
loop_
_entity_poly.entity_id
_entity_poly.type
_entity_poly.pdbx_seq_one_letter_code
_entity_poly.pdbx_strand_id
1 'polypeptide(L)'
;MMLPTTSKDSEIKDGENRTLIKIVERPTFILKTREGESRAVSPSQRNGHKKDTDISSGAPTKIPDSIRMFSICPEMITCIKFMDENMQLCENPIDYLSDQQDFLVVGCLGAQGVGKSTIMSLLTSHYLSNIFQVQDLSHYESDATNCTTGIDFFISKNRVIYLDTQPILSGLVTDYSVCFDQKKATTDFVNTDSNLELQSLQFAAFLFSVCHVIIFVQDWFIDPNLVRFLQTAEMLKPSSTTIMDQDYVEYYPHVVFLHNKVELQDFMPTIIDQMKEFYNKIFSSSRLQTHSGIDMSHYSIENGLNLFLIPSRKEDMIFCENGKSLIDKLRTKIHGVTRNPMTPTVLTEKSWYHYVSKVMEAIKKSHLSSEYGRLMP
;
A
#
# COMPACT_ATOMS: atom_id res chain seq x y z
N MET A 1 56.31 -50.85 7.36
CA MET A 1 56.91 -51.91 8.19
C MET A 1 56.59 -51.59 9.65
N MET A 2 55.93 -52.53 10.33
CA MET A 2 55.83 -52.74 11.79
C MET A 2 55.19 -51.70 12.74
N LEU A 3 54.11 -52.19 13.38
CA LEU A 3 53.55 -51.87 14.71
C LEU A 3 54.57 -52.02 15.86
N PRO A 4 54.24 -51.59 17.09
CA PRO A 4 53.61 -52.50 18.09
C PRO A 4 52.41 -51.83 18.81
N THR A 5 51.22 -52.43 18.95
CA THR A 5 50.72 -53.56 19.79
C THR A 5 50.59 -53.31 21.31
N THR A 6 49.34 -52.99 21.72
CA THR A 6 48.44 -53.68 22.70
C THR A 6 48.89 -54.09 24.12
N SER A 7 48.02 -53.79 25.10
CA SER A 7 47.35 -54.72 26.07
C SER A 7 46.69 -53.89 27.19
N LYS A 8 45.56 -54.21 27.84
CA LYS A 8 44.67 -55.39 27.88
C LYS A 8 43.38 -55.09 28.69
N ASP A 9 42.33 -55.88 28.39
CA ASP A 9 41.27 -56.44 29.27
C ASP A 9 40.16 -55.51 29.83
N SER A 10 38.92 -55.59 29.31
CA SER A 10 37.75 -56.43 29.73
C SER A 10 36.98 -55.78 30.90
N GLU A 11 35.65 -55.61 30.95
CA GLU A 11 34.56 -56.53 30.63
C GLU A 11 33.20 -55.79 30.73
N ILE A 12 32.16 -56.43 30.22
CA ILE A 12 30.76 -56.00 30.01
C ILE A 12 29.95 -55.87 31.32
N LYS A 13 29.05 -54.88 31.41
CA LYS A 13 27.68 -55.08 31.94
C LYS A 13 26.71 -53.92 31.67
N ASP A 14 25.62 -54.28 31.00
CA ASP A 14 24.39 -53.50 30.83
C ASP A 14 23.82 -53.00 32.17
N GLY A 15 23.30 -51.78 32.14
CA GLY A 15 22.55 -51.17 33.23
C GLY A 15 21.65 -50.07 32.68
N GLU A 16 20.42 -50.45 32.36
CA GLU A 16 19.32 -49.57 31.98
C GLU A 16 19.19 -48.39 32.94
N ASN A 17 19.20 -47.16 32.42
CA ASN A 17 18.58 -46.04 33.11
C ASN A 17 17.80 -45.21 32.10
N ARG A 18 16.52 -45.55 31.99
CA ARG A 18 15.46 -44.76 31.36
C ARG A 18 15.49 -43.34 31.93
N THR A 19 15.94 -42.38 31.13
CA THR A 19 15.77 -40.96 31.43
C THR A 19 14.29 -40.61 31.29
N LEU A 20 13.64 -40.40 32.44
CA LEU A 20 12.27 -39.89 32.54
C LEU A 20 12.17 -38.52 31.84
N ILE A 21 11.35 -38.49 30.79
CA ILE A 21 10.86 -37.26 30.17
C ILE A 21 9.94 -36.58 31.20
N LYS A 22 10.40 -35.49 31.81
CA LYS A 22 9.55 -34.61 32.64
C LYS A 22 8.60 -33.85 31.71
N ILE A 23 7.35 -34.33 31.64
CA ILE A 23 6.23 -33.60 31.07
C ILE A 23 5.95 -32.41 32.00
N VAL A 24 6.18 -31.20 31.50
CA VAL A 24 5.79 -29.96 32.19
C VAL A 24 4.29 -29.77 31.93
N GLU A 25 3.47 -30.03 32.95
CA GLU A 25 2.04 -29.74 32.92
C GLU A 25 1.81 -28.23 32.78
N ARG A 26 1.19 -27.82 31.67
CA ARG A 26 0.68 -26.45 31.51
C ARG A 26 -0.61 -26.30 32.33
N PRO A 27 -0.80 -25.22 33.10
CA PRO A 27 -2.04 -25.01 33.84
C PRO A 27 -3.19 -24.78 32.85
N THR A 28 -4.20 -25.65 32.93
CA THR A 28 -5.42 -25.55 32.13
C THR A 28 -6.35 -24.55 32.81
N PHE A 29 -6.64 -23.42 32.16
CA PHE A 29 -7.59 -22.44 32.65
C PHE A 29 -9.02 -22.95 32.43
N ILE A 30 -9.72 -23.29 33.51
CA ILE A 30 -11.15 -23.63 33.48
C ILE A 30 -11.94 -22.31 33.48
N LEU A 31 -12.56 -21.98 32.35
CA LEU A 31 -13.58 -20.94 32.28
C LEU A 31 -14.85 -21.45 32.99
N LYS A 32 -15.12 -20.95 34.20
CA LYS A 32 -16.45 -21.08 34.82
C LYS A 32 -17.44 -20.27 33.99
N THR A 33 -18.24 -20.94 33.16
CA THR A 33 -19.40 -20.34 32.54
C THR A 33 -20.44 -20.09 33.63
N ARG A 34 -20.74 -18.81 33.83
CA ARG A 34 -21.86 -18.35 34.66
C ARG A 34 -23.15 -18.80 33.98
N GLU A 35 -24.04 -19.35 34.78
CA GLU A 35 -25.35 -19.87 34.40
C GLU A 35 -26.14 -18.87 33.54
N GLY A 36 -26.65 -19.35 32.41
CA GLY A 36 -27.53 -18.61 31.51
C GLY A 36 -28.17 -19.60 30.54
N GLU A 37 -29.46 -19.84 30.74
CA GLU A 37 -30.30 -20.79 30.02
C GLU A 37 -30.26 -20.55 28.50
N SER A 38 -29.97 -21.61 27.73
CA SER A 38 -30.46 -21.87 26.36
C SER A 38 -29.73 -23.09 25.79
N ARG A 39 -30.24 -24.30 26.05
CA ARG A 39 -29.74 -25.51 25.36
C ARG A 39 -30.13 -25.43 23.89
N ALA A 40 -29.15 -25.62 23.01
CA ALA A 40 -29.37 -25.89 21.60
C ALA A 40 -30.08 -27.24 21.43
N VAL A 41 -31.17 -27.28 20.66
CA VAL A 41 -31.94 -28.49 20.37
C VAL A 41 -31.79 -28.80 18.88
N SER A 42 -31.29 -30.00 18.55
CA SER A 42 -31.16 -30.50 17.18
C SER A 42 -32.52 -30.85 16.56
N PRO A 43 -32.73 -30.66 15.24
CA PRO A 43 -34.03 -30.90 14.63
C PRO A 43 -34.26 -32.40 14.39
N SER A 44 -35.28 -32.96 15.04
CA SER A 44 -35.79 -34.31 14.76
C SER A 44 -37.01 -34.23 13.87
N GLN A 45 -36.94 -34.89 12.72
CA GLN A 45 -38.05 -35.12 11.79
C GLN A 45 -39.11 -36.02 12.43
N ARG A 46 -40.39 -35.64 12.38
CA ARG A 46 -41.48 -36.61 12.27
C ARG A 46 -42.78 -36.00 11.74
N ASN A 47 -43.28 -36.64 10.69
CA ASN A 47 -44.59 -36.45 10.07
C ASN A 47 -45.76 -36.66 11.06
N GLY A 48 -46.82 -35.88 10.89
CA GLY A 48 -48.13 -36.11 11.52
C GLY A 48 -49.22 -35.23 10.91
N HIS A 49 -50.01 -35.80 10.00
CA HIS A 49 -51.27 -35.24 9.50
C HIS A 49 -52.33 -35.16 10.61
N LYS A 50 -53.05 -34.03 10.71
CA LYS A 50 -54.53 -34.00 10.78
C LYS A 50 -55.08 -32.58 10.63
N LYS A 51 -56.22 -32.52 9.94
CA LYS A 51 -57.01 -31.37 9.49
C LYS A 51 -58.13 -31.12 10.51
N ASP A 52 -58.45 -29.86 10.81
CA ASP A 52 -59.80 -29.28 10.62
C ASP A 52 -59.89 -27.81 11.10
N THR A 53 -60.36 -26.99 10.16
CA THR A 53 -61.24 -25.79 10.20
C THR A 53 -61.52 -25.06 11.53
N ASP A 54 -61.21 -23.76 11.59
CA ASP A 54 -62.23 -22.69 11.43
C ASP A 54 -61.65 -21.26 11.39
N ILE A 55 -62.49 -20.35 10.89
CA ILE A 55 -62.25 -19.03 10.27
C ILE A 55 -62.21 -17.87 11.28
N SER A 56 -61.30 -16.90 11.14
CA SER A 56 -61.64 -15.45 11.03
C SER A 56 -60.43 -14.50 11.04
N SER A 57 -60.39 -13.64 10.01
CA SER A 57 -59.96 -12.22 9.98
C SER A 57 -58.60 -11.78 10.57
N GLY A 58 -57.67 -11.40 9.69
CA GLY A 58 -56.51 -10.58 10.04
C GLY A 58 -55.75 -10.13 8.78
N ALA A 59 -55.54 -8.82 8.63
CA ALA A 59 -55.03 -8.12 7.45
C ALA A 59 -53.65 -8.62 6.94
N PRO A 60 -53.32 -8.46 5.64
CA PRO A 60 -52.02 -8.85 5.13
C PRO A 60 -50.97 -7.83 5.58
N THR A 61 -50.19 -8.20 6.60
CA THR A 61 -48.93 -7.54 6.91
C THR A 61 -47.96 -7.89 5.78
N LYS A 62 -47.74 -6.93 4.88
CA LYS A 62 -46.65 -6.98 3.91
C LYS A 62 -45.34 -6.97 4.69
N ILE A 63 -44.73 -8.13 4.84
CA ILE A 63 -43.31 -8.25 5.12
C ILE A 63 -42.62 -7.65 3.90
N PRO A 64 -41.87 -6.54 4.00
CA PRO A 64 -40.97 -6.19 2.93
C PRO A 64 -39.85 -7.22 3.01
N ASP A 65 -39.87 -8.19 2.11
CA ASP A 65 -38.66 -8.87 1.69
C ASP A 65 -37.74 -7.78 1.12
N SER A 66 -36.92 -7.22 2.00
CA SER A 66 -35.71 -6.52 1.66
C SER A 66 -34.81 -7.56 0.99
N ILE A 67 -35.09 -7.87 -0.27
CA ILE A 67 -34.03 -8.18 -1.22
C ILE A 67 -33.08 -7.00 -1.04
N ARG A 68 -31.95 -7.24 -0.35
CA ARG A 68 -30.83 -6.30 -0.36
C ARG A 68 -30.52 -6.13 -1.83
N MET A 69 -31.05 -5.07 -2.45
CA MET A 69 -30.55 -4.59 -3.71
C MET A 69 -29.07 -4.41 -3.45
N PHE A 70 -28.25 -5.29 -4.00
CA PHE A 70 -26.83 -5.03 -4.10
C PHE A 70 -26.75 -3.66 -4.76
N SER A 71 -26.33 -2.65 -3.99
CA SER A 71 -26.07 -1.33 -4.54
C SER A 71 -25.07 -1.56 -5.66
N ILE A 72 -25.52 -1.40 -6.90
CA ILE A 72 -24.64 -1.50 -8.05
C ILE A 72 -23.77 -0.25 -7.95
N CYS A 73 -22.57 -0.41 -7.41
CA CYS A 73 -21.61 0.67 -7.34
C CYS A 73 -21.31 1.11 -8.79
N PRO A 74 -21.35 2.42 -9.09
CA PRO A 74 -21.05 2.90 -10.42
C PRO A 74 -19.62 2.49 -10.80
N GLU A 75 -19.47 1.92 -11.99
CA GLU A 75 -18.14 1.59 -12.53
C GLU A 75 -17.49 2.86 -13.10
N MET A 76 -16.23 3.09 -12.75
CA MET A 76 -15.46 4.19 -13.33
C MET A 76 -14.97 3.82 -14.73
N ILE A 77 -15.10 4.77 -15.67
CA ILE A 77 -14.59 4.65 -17.05
C ILE A 77 -13.33 5.50 -17.30
N THR A 78 -13.07 6.48 -16.44
CA THR A 78 -11.91 7.38 -16.49
C THR A 78 -11.42 7.62 -15.07
N CYS A 79 -10.18 8.07 -14.88
CA CYS A 79 -9.79 8.64 -13.59
C CYS A 79 -10.52 9.97 -13.34
N ILE A 80 -10.61 10.34 -12.07
CA ILE A 80 -11.13 11.64 -11.63
C ILE A 80 -10.14 12.28 -10.66
N LYS A 81 -10.30 13.57 -10.37
CA LYS A 81 -9.46 14.23 -9.40
C LYS A 81 -9.77 13.78 -7.97
N PHE A 82 -8.74 13.36 -7.24
CA PHE A 82 -8.83 13.07 -5.81
C PHE A 82 -8.52 14.28 -4.97
N MET A 83 -7.41 14.93 -5.30
CA MET A 83 -6.84 16.04 -4.56
C MET A 83 -6.15 16.99 -5.52
N ASP A 84 -6.35 18.29 -5.37
CA ASP A 84 -5.70 19.28 -6.21
C ASP A 84 -4.25 19.59 -5.78
N GLU A 85 -3.52 20.30 -6.66
CA GLU A 85 -2.77 21.52 -6.31
C GLU A 85 -2.40 21.73 -4.83
N ASN A 86 -3.39 22.25 -4.12
CA ASN A 86 -3.28 22.89 -2.83
C ASN A 86 -3.58 21.91 -1.69
N MET A 87 -3.42 20.60 -1.97
CA MET A 87 -3.83 19.50 -1.12
C MET A 87 -5.30 19.60 -0.68
N GLN A 88 -6.23 20.05 -1.51
CA GLN A 88 -7.66 20.06 -1.20
C GLN A 88 -8.34 18.80 -1.75
N LEU A 89 -9.09 18.10 -0.92
CA LEU A 89 -9.79 16.87 -1.28
C LEU A 89 -11.04 17.18 -2.12
N CYS A 90 -11.20 16.51 -3.26
CA CYS A 90 -12.39 16.61 -4.10
C CYS A 90 -13.51 15.72 -3.57
N GLU A 91 -14.78 16.14 -3.70
CA GLU A 91 -15.96 15.40 -3.24
C GLU A 91 -16.40 14.29 -4.22
N ASN A 92 -16.17 14.47 -5.52
CA ASN A 92 -16.59 13.55 -6.58
C ASN A 92 -16.24 12.05 -6.36
N PRO A 93 -15.09 11.68 -5.77
CA PRO A 93 -14.76 10.27 -5.52
C PRO A 93 -15.73 9.54 -4.60
N ILE A 94 -16.42 10.24 -3.68
CA ILE A 94 -17.29 9.61 -2.67
C ILE A 94 -18.45 8.83 -3.31
N ASP A 95 -18.92 9.26 -4.48
CA ASP A 95 -20.04 8.66 -5.21
C ASP A 95 -19.72 7.27 -5.77
N TYR A 96 -18.43 6.95 -5.93
CA TYR A 96 -17.94 5.66 -6.42
C TYR A 96 -17.57 4.69 -5.29
N LEU A 97 -17.55 5.19 -4.05
CA LEU A 97 -17.22 4.42 -2.84
C LEU A 97 -18.46 3.77 -2.24
N SER A 98 -18.25 2.68 -1.53
CA SER A 98 -19.28 1.85 -0.94
C SER A 98 -18.99 1.52 0.51
N ASP A 99 -19.98 0.95 1.21
CA ASP A 99 -19.85 0.60 2.62
C ASP A 99 -19.19 -0.79 2.83
N GLN A 100 -18.26 -1.17 1.94
CA GLN A 100 -17.50 -2.41 2.04
C GLN A 100 -16.16 -2.20 2.74
N GLN A 101 -15.73 -3.22 3.49
CA GLN A 101 -14.49 -3.19 4.30
C GLN A 101 -13.30 -3.82 3.57
N ASP A 102 -13.55 -4.64 2.54
CA ASP A 102 -12.50 -5.34 1.81
C ASP A 102 -12.04 -4.55 0.58
N PHE A 103 -11.19 -3.55 0.80
CA PHE A 103 -10.62 -2.73 -0.26
C PHE A 103 -9.10 -2.63 -0.10
N LEU A 104 -8.42 -2.34 -1.21
CA LEU A 104 -6.97 -2.10 -1.24
C LEU A 104 -6.71 -0.70 -1.79
N VAL A 105 -5.71 -0.01 -1.28
CA VAL A 105 -5.32 1.34 -1.72
C VAL A 105 -3.87 1.30 -2.15
N VAL A 106 -3.61 1.61 -3.42
CA VAL A 106 -2.29 1.60 -4.04
C VAL A 106 -1.95 3.03 -4.46
N GLY A 107 -0.94 3.62 -3.83
CA GLY A 107 -0.38 4.91 -4.21
C GLY A 107 0.85 4.77 -5.08
N CYS A 108 1.12 5.75 -5.93
CA CYS A 108 2.34 5.84 -6.72
C CYS A 108 3.12 7.11 -6.35
N LEU A 109 4.43 7.00 -6.15
CA LEU A 109 5.36 8.11 -5.87
C LEU A 109 6.57 8.02 -6.79
N GLY A 110 7.19 9.16 -7.10
CA GLY A 110 8.38 9.19 -7.95
C GLY A 110 8.57 10.52 -8.68
N ALA A 111 9.79 10.76 -9.14
CA ALA A 111 10.17 11.99 -9.80
C ALA A 111 9.46 12.19 -11.15
N GLN A 112 9.73 13.31 -11.80
CA GLN A 112 9.17 13.58 -13.12
C GLN A 112 9.75 12.63 -14.17
N GLY A 113 8.93 12.20 -15.13
CA GLY A 113 9.38 11.39 -16.26
C GLY A 113 9.66 9.91 -15.96
N VAL A 114 9.63 9.46 -14.70
CA VAL A 114 9.93 8.05 -14.34
C VAL A 114 8.87 7.03 -14.80
N GLY A 115 7.71 7.49 -15.28
CA GLY A 115 6.65 6.64 -15.83
C GLY A 115 5.58 6.17 -14.84
N LYS A 116 5.33 6.92 -13.76
CA LYS A 116 4.29 6.62 -12.74
C LYS A 116 2.92 6.29 -13.33
N SER A 117 2.35 7.24 -14.09
CA SER A 117 1.02 7.12 -14.70
C SER A 117 0.97 5.98 -15.73
N THR A 118 2.09 5.69 -16.39
CA THR A 118 2.24 4.54 -17.28
C THR A 118 2.17 3.23 -16.49
N ILE A 119 2.96 3.08 -15.42
CA ILE A 119 2.92 1.89 -14.55
C ILE A 119 1.52 1.69 -13.97
N MET A 120 0.90 2.74 -13.45
CA MET A 120 -0.46 2.69 -12.89
C MET A 120 -1.48 2.26 -13.94
N SER A 121 -1.41 2.82 -15.15
CA SER A 121 -2.27 2.42 -16.27
C SER A 121 -2.04 0.97 -16.72
N LEU A 122 -0.80 0.46 -16.65
CA LEU A 122 -0.50 -0.93 -16.96
C LEU A 122 -1.04 -1.88 -15.88
N LEU A 123 -1.00 -1.51 -14.60
CA LEU A 123 -1.62 -2.28 -13.51
C LEU A 123 -3.15 -2.36 -13.63
N THR A 124 -3.78 -1.33 -14.17
CA THR A 124 -5.24 -1.28 -14.39
C THR A 124 -5.68 -1.80 -15.76
N SER A 125 -4.74 -2.19 -16.63
CA SER A 125 -4.99 -2.52 -18.05
C SER A 125 -6.00 -3.65 -18.30
N HIS A 126 -6.18 -4.55 -17.33
CA HIS A 126 -7.18 -5.62 -17.40
C HIS A 126 -8.62 -5.12 -17.24
N TYR A 127 -8.80 -3.92 -16.69
CA TYR A 127 -10.09 -3.27 -16.57
C TYR A 127 -10.28 -2.27 -17.70
N LEU A 128 -9.35 -1.31 -17.83
CA LEU A 128 -9.35 -0.26 -18.83
C LEU A 128 -7.90 0.13 -19.16
N SER A 129 -7.62 0.37 -20.43
CA SER A 129 -6.30 0.82 -20.90
C SER A 129 -6.14 2.33 -20.76
N ASN A 130 -4.94 2.78 -20.36
CA ASN A 130 -4.54 4.20 -20.33
C ASN A 130 -5.47 5.09 -19.50
N ILE A 131 -5.81 4.62 -18.29
CA ILE A 131 -6.71 5.33 -17.38
C ILE A 131 -6.09 6.65 -16.92
N PHE A 132 -4.80 6.61 -16.57
CA PHE A 132 -4.05 7.80 -16.17
C PHE A 132 -3.36 8.38 -17.39
N GLN A 133 -3.52 9.69 -17.59
CA GLN A 133 -2.93 10.39 -18.72
C GLN A 133 -1.40 10.30 -18.65
N VAL A 134 -0.79 9.94 -19.77
CA VAL A 134 0.67 9.85 -19.91
C VAL A 134 1.14 11.06 -20.69
N GLN A 135 2.33 11.57 -20.36
CA GLN A 135 2.91 12.72 -21.04
C GLN A 135 3.21 12.39 -22.51
N ASP A 136 2.58 13.15 -23.42
CA ASP A 136 2.85 13.16 -24.86
C ASP A 136 3.90 14.23 -25.25
N LEU A 137 4.47 14.10 -26.46
CA LEU A 137 5.48 15.01 -27.03
C LEU A 137 5.04 16.49 -27.03
N SER A 138 3.75 16.76 -27.22
CA SER A 138 3.20 18.12 -27.18
C SER A 138 3.41 18.82 -25.83
N HIS A 139 3.37 18.07 -24.72
CA HIS A 139 3.58 18.64 -23.38
C HIS A 139 5.03 19.06 -23.12
N TYR A 140 5.99 18.42 -23.82
CA TYR A 140 7.40 18.81 -23.75
C TYR A 140 7.70 20.05 -24.60
N GLU A 141 7.02 20.20 -25.74
CA GLU A 141 7.32 21.22 -26.74
C GLU A 141 6.54 22.53 -26.57
N SER A 142 5.35 22.52 -25.97
CA SER A 142 4.47 23.70 -25.94
C SER A 142 4.29 24.35 -24.56
N ASP A 143 4.17 23.60 -23.47
CA ASP A 143 3.71 24.17 -22.19
C ASP A 143 4.61 23.89 -20.98
N ALA A 144 5.63 23.03 -21.08
CA ALA A 144 6.47 22.61 -19.94
C ALA A 144 5.64 22.25 -18.68
N THR A 145 4.42 21.72 -18.86
CA THR A 145 3.49 21.40 -17.77
C THR A 145 3.59 19.95 -17.36
N ASN A 146 3.38 19.69 -16.07
CA ASN A 146 3.15 18.34 -15.58
C ASN A 146 1.79 17.85 -16.05
N CYS A 147 1.73 16.61 -16.53
CA CYS A 147 0.48 15.98 -16.92
C CYS A 147 -0.43 15.68 -15.71
N THR A 148 0.18 15.45 -14.54
CA THR A 148 -0.53 15.09 -13.29
C THR A 148 -0.53 16.23 -12.27
N THR A 149 -1.69 16.88 -12.18
CA THR A 149 -2.16 18.01 -11.33
C THR A 149 -2.42 17.85 -9.83
N GLY A 150 -1.68 17.11 -8.99
CA GLY A 150 -2.12 16.77 -7.61
C GLY A 150 -2.22 15.26 -7.41
N ILE A 151 -3.39 14.72 -7.04
CA ILE A 151 -3.64 13.26 -7.00
C ILE A 151 -4.87 12.90 -7.82
N ASP A 152 -4.71 11.93 -8.71
CA ASP A 152 -5.80 11.34 -9.49
C ASP A 152 -6.25 10.01 -8.86
N PHE A 153 -7.55 9.75 -8.93
CA PHE A 153 -8.23 8.61 -8.32
C PHE A 153 -8.86 7.72 -9.38
N PHE A 154 -8.70 6.42 -9.21
CA PHE A 154 -9.44 5.40 -9.95
C PHE A 154 -9.77 4.22 -9.03
N ILE A 155 -11.00 3.71 -9.09
CA ILE A 155 -11.39 2.47 -8.41
C ILE A 155 -11.73 1.39 -9.44
N SER A 156 -11.08 0.25 -9.32
CA SER A 156 -11.32 -0.91 -10.19
C SER A 156 -12.59 -1.68 -9.80
N LYS A 157 -13.04 -2.57 -10.70
CA LYS A 157 -14.17 -3.48 -10.44
C LYS A 157 -13.94 -4.39 -9.22
N ASN A 158 -12.68 -4.74 -8.97
CA ASN A 158 -12.26 -5.56 -7.83
C ASN A 158 -11.98 -4.71 -6.57
N ARG A 159 -12.46 -3.45 -6.54
CA ARG A 159 -12.42 -2.58 -5.35
C ARG A 159 -11.01 -2.27 -4.84
N VAL A 160 -10.06 -2.28 -5.77
CA VAL A 160 -8.72 -1.70 -5.58
C VAL A 160 -8.77 -0.25 -6.03
N ILE A 161 -8.42 0.66 -5.11
CA ILE A 161 -8.26 2.10 -5.30
C ILE A 161 -6.82 2.38 -5.70
N TYR A 162 -6.65 3.13 -6.78
CA TYR A 162 -5.37 3.57 -7.33
C TYR A 162 -5.28 5.09 -7.21
N LEU A 163 -4.17 5.56 -6.63
CA LEU A 163 -3.86 6.98 -6.44
C LEU A 163 -2.57 7.31 -7.21
N ASP A 164 -2.70 8.03 -8.33
CA ASP A 164 -1.55 8.51 -9.09
C ASP A 164 -1.23 9.94 -8.67
N THR A 165 -0.01 10.19 -8.24
CA THR A 165 0.38 11.49 -7.67
C THR A 165 1.26 12.28 -8.61
N GLN A 166 1.21 13.61 -8.45
CA GLN A 166 2.09 14.52 -9.13
C GLN A 166 3.56 14.17 -8.89
N PRO A 167 4.46 14.50 -9.82
CA PRO A 167 5.88 14.29 -9.62
C PRO A 167 6.41 14.96 -8.34
N ILE A 168 7.20 14.22 -7.56
CA ILE A 168 7.90 14.79 -6.41
C ILE A 168 9.01 15.73 -6.89
N LEU A 169 9.22 16.84 -6.17
CA LEU A 169 10.29 17.82 -6.42
C LEU A 169 10.28 18.42 -7.84
N SER A 170 9.12 18.49 -8.50
CA SER A 170 9.02 19.11 -9.84
C SER A 170 8.76 20.62 -9.74
N GLY A 171 9.68 21.42 -10.26
CA GLY A 171 9.58 22.89 -10.31
C GLY A 171 8.65 23.45 -11.39
N LEU A 172 8.13 22.60 -12.28
CA LEU A 172 7.31 23.03 -13.43
C LEU A 172 5.92 23.55 -13.05
N VAL A 173 5.45 23.30 -11.83
CA VAL A 173 4.18 23.85 -11.33
C VAL A 173 4.29 25.36 -11.11
N THR A 174 5.49 25.89 -10.87
CA THR A 174 5.70 27.29 -10.50
C THR A 174 5.82 28.23 -11.71
N ASP A 175 6.34 27.76 -12.85
CA ASP A 175 6.63 28.63 -14.01
C ASP A 175 5.38 29.29 -14.62
N TYR A 176 4.19 28.69 -14.45
CA TYR A 176 2.92 29.32 -14.87
C TYR A 176 2.56 30.56 -14.06
N SER A 177 2.90 30.59 -12.77
CA SER A 177 2.58 31.70 -11.87
C SER A 177 3.56 32.87 -11.99
N VAL A 178 4.84 32.60 -12.30
CA VAL A 178 5.89 33.62 -12.42
C VAL A 178 5.81 34.37 -13.76
N CYS A 179 5.25 33.75 -14.80
CA CYS A 179 5.15 34.38 -16.12
C CYS A 179 4.14 35.56 -16.16
N PHE A 180 3.17 35.63 -15.23
CA PHE A 180 2.16 36.70 -15.21
C PHE A 180 2.49 37.90 -14.32
N ASP A 181 3.37 37.75 -13.33
CA ASP A 181 3.75 38.84 -12.41
C ASP A 181 5.18 39.34 -12.65
N GLN A 182 5.38 40.04 -13.77
CA GLN A 182 6.51 40.97 -13.89
C GLN A 182 6.30 42.16 -12.94
N LYS A 183 6.73 42.02 -11.67
CA LYS A 183 7.40 43.07 -10.88
C LYS A 183 7.73 42.58 -9.46
N LYS A 184 9.05 42.41 -9.23
CA LYS A 184 9.82 42.20 -7.97
C LYS A 184 10.33 40.77 -7.76
N ALA A 185 11.34 40.38 -8.53
CA ALA A 185 12.09 39.15 -8.31
C ALA A 185 13.50 39.49 -7.83
N THR A 186 13.83 39.21 -6.56
CA THR A 186 15.22 38.98 -6.12
C THR A 186 15.35 38.34 -4.73
N THR A 187 14.25 38.16 -3.98
CA THR A 187 14.28 37.48 -2.65
C THR A 187 13.34 36.27 -2.51
N ASP A 188 12.45 36.02 -3.48
CA ASP A 188 11.41 34.99 -3.37
C ASP A 188 11.78 33.63 -3.98
N PHE A 189 12.91 33.52 -4.69
CA PHE A 189 13.31 32.27 -5.37
C PHE A 189 13.64 31.15 -4.37
N VAL A 190 14.38 31.45 -3.30
CA VAL A 190 14.78 30.47 -2.26
C VAL A 190 13.59 29.96 -1.45
N ASN A 191 12.60 30.82 -1.20
CA ASN A 191 11.36 30.45 -0.53
C ASN A 191 10.48 29.53 -1.39
N THR A 192 10.53 29.68 -2.71
CA THR A 192 9.66 28.93 -3.62
C THR A 192 10.07 27.46 -3.72
N ASP A 193 11.36 27.18 -3.86
CA ASP A 193 11.89 25.81 -3.92
C ASP A 193 11.69 25.06 -2.59
N SER A 194 11.89 25.75 -1.47
CA SER A 194 11.64 25.19 -0.12
C SER A 194 10.15 24.85 0.10
N ASN A 195 9.24 25.64 -0.47
CA ASN A 195 7.80 25.37 -0.41
C ASN A 195 7.40 24.16 -1.28
N LEU A 196 8.03 23.97 -2.44
CA LEU A 196 7.79 22.81 -3.32
C LEU A 196 8.27 21.50 -2.69
N GLU A 197 9.46 21.51 -2.07
CA GLU A 197 9.97 20.34 -1.35
C GLU A 197 9.05 19.99 -0.19
N LEU A 198 8.64 20.98 0.62
CA LEU A 198 7.70 20.79 1.71
C LEU A 198 6.36 20.23 1.23
N GLN A 199 5.79 20.78 0.15
CA GLN A 199 4.55 20.28 -0.44
C GLN A 199 4.69 18.84 -0.92
N SER A 200 5.80 18.50 -1.58
CA SER A 200 6.11 17.13 -2.02
C SER A 200 6.17 16.18 -0.82
N LEU A 201 6.81 16.59 0.27
CA LEU A 201 6.88 15.83 1.52
C LEU A 201 5.49 15.65 2.17
N GLN A 202 4.64 16.68 2.13
CA GLN A 202 3.26 16.59 2.63
C GLN A 202 2.44 15.57 1.83
N PHE A 203 2.55 15.56 0.50
CA PHE A 203 1.92 14.54 -0.34
C PHE A 203 2.44 13.13 -0.04
N ALA A 204 3.75 12.95 0.15
CA ALA A 204 4.34 11.66 0.49
C ALA A 204 3.89 11.16 1.88
N ALA A 205 3.92 12.02 2.90
CA ALA A 205 3.45 11.72 4.25
C ALA A 205 1.95 11.39 4.28
N PHE A 206 1.16 12.06 3.43
CA PHE A 206 -0.25 11.78 3.22
C PHE A 206 -0.45 10.37 2.66
N LEU A 207 0.23 9.99 1.58
CA LEU A 207 0.14 8.64 1.04
C LEU A 207 0.58 7.58 2.05
N PHE A 208 1.64 7.84 2.83
CA PHE A 208 2.06 6.94 3.91
C PHE A 208 0.98 6.69 4.97
N SER A 209 0.02 7.58 5.09
CA SER A 209 -1.06 7.49 6.09
C SER A 209 -2.33 6.84 5.55
N VAL A 210 -2.56 6.86 4.23
CA VAL A 210 -3.84 6.47 3.62
C VAL A 210 -3.75 5.31 2.62
N CYS A 211 -2.53 4.89 2.24
CA CYS A 211 -2.31 3.79 1.30
C CYS A 211 -1.93 2.49 2.00
N HIS A 212 -2.30 1.35 1.40
CA HIS A 212 -1.83 0.02 1.80
C HIS A 212 -0.48 -0.32 1.19
N VAL A 213 -0.36 -0.01 -0.12
CA VAL A 213 0.87 -0.19 -0.88
C VAL A 213 1.24 1.13 -1.52
N ILE A 214 2.52 1.46 -1.51
CA ILE A 214 3.09 2.58 -2.25
C ILE A 214 4.16 2.04 -3.19
N ILE A 215 3.95 2.29 -4.47
CA ILE A 215 4.92 2.01 -5.51
C ILE A 215 5.80 3.23 -5.63
N PHE A 216 7.05 3.10 -5.22
CA PHE A 216 8.05 4.14 -5.41
C PHE A 216 8.81 3.86 -6.70
N VAL A 217 8.53 4.66 -7.72
CA VAL A 217 9.07 4.50 -9.06
C VAL A 217 10.33 5.36 -9.21
N GLN A 218 11.43 4.71 -9.54
CA GLN A 218 12.67 5.34 -9.98
C GLN A 218 12.96 4.91 -11.42
N ASP A 219 13.83 5.64 -12.11
CA ASP A 219 14.41 5.16 -13.36
C ASP A 219 15.44 4.03 -13.08
N TRP A 220 16.23 3.66 -14.09
CA TRP A 220 17.22 2.58 -14.04
C TRP A 220 18.23 2.64 -12.88
N PHE A 221 18.53 3.81 -12.32
CA PHE A 221 19.48 3.98 -11.23
C PHE A 221 18.81 4.31 -9.88
N ILE A 222 19.52 4.03 -8.79
CA ILE A 222 19.12 4.45 -7.45
C ILE A 222 19.57 5.89 -7.21
N ASP A 223 18.61 6.81 -7.03
CA ASP A 223 18.89 8.17 -6.59
C ASP A 223 18.86 8.27 -5.05
N PRO A 224 20.00 8.51 -4.38
CA PRO A 224 20.06 8.64 -2.92
C PRO A 224 19.27 9.83 -2.37
N ASN A 225 19.08 10.90 -3.15
CA ASN A 225 18.32 12.07 -2.70
C ASN A 225 16.83 11.75 -2.61
N LEU A 226 16.29 11.05 -3.60
CA LEU A 226 14.89 10.60 -3.57
C LEU A 226 14.65 9.56 -2.46
N VAL A 227 15.64 8.72 -2.19
CA VAL A 227 15.57 7.77 -1.07
C VAL A 227 15.61 8.50 0.27
N ARG A 228 16.47 9.51 0.44
CA ARG A 228 16.48 10.35 1.64
C ARG A 228 15.15 11.11 1.81
N PHE A 229 14.57 11.59 0.71
CA PHE A 229 13.25 12.22 0.70
C PHE A 229 12.17 11.30 1.30
N LEU A 230 12.18 9.99 0.98
CA LEU A 230 11.24 9.04 1.59
C LEU A 230 11.44 8.91 3.11
N GLN A 231 12.68 8.87 3.58
CA GLN A 231 12.99 8.82 5.02
C GLN A 231 12.51 10.09 5.73
N THR A 232 12.69 11.25 5.11
CA THR A 232 12.16 12.52 5.62
C THR A 232 10.63 12.51 5.67
N ALA A 233 9.97 12.05 4.62
CA ALA A 233 8.51 11.96 4.57
C ALA A 233 7.96 10.99 5.62
N GLU A 234 8.67 9.90 5.94
CA GLU A 234 8.32 8.98 7.02
C GLU A 234 8.27 9.69 8.38
N MET A 235 9.22 10.61 8.64
CA MET A 235 9.27 11.39 9.89
C MET A 235 8.17 12.45 9.98
N LEU A 236 7.68 12.94 8.84
CA LEU A 236 6.62 13.96 8.76
C LEU A 236 5.21 13.37 8.83
N LYS A 237 5.08 12.04 8.76
CA LYS A 237 3.80 11.35 8.92
C LYS A 237 3.16 11.78 10.26
N PRO A 238 1.89 12.23 10.26
CA PRO A 238 1.22 12.63 11.49
C PRO A 238 1.20 11.44 12.45
N SER A 239 1.81 11.65 13.62
CA SER A 239 1.68 10.71 14.73
C SER A 239 0.26 10.83 15.25
N SER A 240 -0.52 9.75 15.28
CA SER A 240 -1.90 9.75 15.82
C SER A 240 -1.98 10.02 17.33
N THR A 241 -0.96 10.66 17.93
CA THR A 241 -0.74 10.84 19.36
C THR A 241 -1.46 12.06 19.94
N THR A 242 -2.26 12.78 19.16
CA THR A 242 -3.13 13.82 19.68
C THR A 242 -4.53 13.25 19.93
N ILE A 243 -4.84 13.07 21.21
CA ILE A 243 -6.11 12.65 21.85
C ILE A 243 -6.08 11.19 22.34
N MET A 244 -5.61 11.02 23.58
CA MET A 244 -6.11 10.12 24.65
C MET A 244 -6.96 8.87 24.31
N ASP A 245 -6.62 8.06 23.31
CA ASP A 245 -7.25 6.75 23.11
C ASP A 245 -6.27 5.61 23.42
N GLN A 246 -6.71 4.66 24.26
CA GLN A 246 -5.96 3.44 24.61
C GLN A 246 -5.78 2.48 23.42
N ASP A 247 -6.38 2.80 22.27
CA ASP A 247 -6.33 2.03 21.04
C ASP A 247 -5.50 2.77 19.97
N TYR A 248 -4.21 2.98 20.20
CA TYR A 248 -3.31 3.54 19.19
C TYR A 248 -2.86 2.45 18.21
N VAL A 249 -3.16 2.62 16.92
CA VAL A 249 -2.61 1.76 15.85
C VAL A 249 -1.51 2.51 15.12
N GLU A 250 -0.27 2.04 15.31
CA GLU A 250 0.87 2.53 14.55
C GLU A 250 0.91 1.86 13.17
N TYR A 251 0.59 2.63 12.14
CA TYR A 251 0.47 2.13 10.77
C TYR A 251 1.59 2.62 9.85
N TYR A 252 2.18 1.70 9.08
CA TYR A 252 3.09 1.98 7.96
C TYR A 252 2.74 1.09 6.75
N PRO A 253 2.74 1.64 5.53
CA PRO A 253 2.39 0.91 4.33
C PRO A 253 3.53 0.02 3.83
N HIS A 254 3.17 -0.90 2.95
CA HIS A 254 4.11 -1.61 2.11
C HIS A 254 4.72 -0.66 1.08
N VAL A 255 6.04 -0.57 1.03
CA VAL A 255 6.76 0.21 0.01
C VAL A 255 7.42 -0.74 -0.96
N VAL A 256 7.13 -0.56 -2.26
CA VAL A 256 7.69 -1.34 -3.36
C VAL A 256 8.63 -0.43 -4.14
N PHE A 257 9.91 -0.79 -4.17
CA PHE A 257 10.92 -0.12 -4.98
C PHE A 257 10.82 -0.64 -6.41
N LEU A 258 10.36 0.21 -7.33
CA LEU A 258 10.21 -0.14 -8.74
C LEU A 258 11.21 0.67 -9.56
N HIS A 259 12.18 -0.03 -10.16
CA HIS A 259 13.05 0.56 -11.17
C HIS A 259 12.43 0.36 -12.53
N ASN A 260 12.13 1.47 -13.19
CA ASN A 260 11.58 1.50 -14.54
C ASN A 260 12.68 1.79 -15.57
N LYS A 261 12.41 1.49 -16.84
CA LYS A 261 13.31 1.71 -17.97
C LYS A 261 14.67 1.03 -17.80
N VAL A 262 14.69 -0.10 -17.11
CA VAL A 262 15.90 -0.84 -16.76
C VAL A 262 16.54 -1.42 -18.02
N GLU A 263 17.87 -1.36 -18.09
CA GLU A 263 18.65 -1.95 -19.19
C GLU A 263 18.98 -3.42 -18.91
N LEU A 264 19.38 -4.16 -19.96
CA LEU A 264 19.69 -5.58 -19.83
C LEU A 264 20.79 -5.88 -18.81
N GLN A 265 21.77 -5.00 -18.70
CA GLN A 265 22.89 -5.15 -17.77
C GLN A 265 22.43 -5.08 -16.31
N ASP A 266 21.40 -4.30 -16.00
CA ASP A 266 20.91 -4.08 -14.64
C ASP A 266 20.17 -5.31 -14.09
N PHE A 267 19.75 -6.23 -14.96
CA PHE A 267 19.20 -7.53 -14.56
C PHE A 267 20.28 -8.53 -14.12
N MET A 268 21.57 -8.17 -14.17
CA MET A 268 22.64 -9.02 -13.64
C MET A 268 22.48 -9.20 -12.14
N PRO A 269 22.55 -10.46 -11.61
CA PRO A 269 22.35 -10.74 -10.20
C PRO A 269 23.21 -9.88 -9.26
N THR A 270 24.46 -9.63 -9.65
CA THR A 270 25.40 -8.80 -8.88
C THR A 270 24.91 -7.36 -8.72
N ILE A 271 24.27 -6.79 -9.73
CA ILE A 271 23.73 -5.41 -9.68
C ILE A 271 22.47 -5.41 -8.81
N ILE A 272 21.57 -6.37 -9.01
CA ILE A 272 20.37 -6.52 -8.18
C ILE A 272 20.73 -6.70 -6.70
N ASP A 273 21.77 -7.47 -6.38
CA ASP A 273 22.21 -7.68 -5.01
C ASP A 273 22.82 -6.41 -4.41
N GLN A 274 23.58 -5.63 -5.18
CA GLN A 274 24.05 -4.30 -4.76
C GLN A 274 22.88 -3.34 -4.48
N MET A 275 21.84 -3.35 -5.32
CA MET A 275 20.64 -2.55 -5.10
C MET A 275 19.92 -2.97 -3.81
N LYS A 276 19.78 -4.28 -3.59
CA LYS A 276 19.18 -4.82 -2.35
C LYS A 276 19.97 -4.43 -1.12
N GLU A 277 21.30 -4.58 -1.15
CA GLU A 277 22.18 -4.18 -0.05
C GLU A 277 22.04 -2.69 0.28
N PHE A 278 21.96 -1.84 -0.75
CA PHE A 278 21.74 -0.41 -0.57
C PHE A 278 20.42 -0.13 0.17
N TYR A 279 19.29 -0.63 -0.35
CA TYR A 279 17.98 -0.38 0.28
C TYR A 279 17.89 -1.00 1.68
N ASN A 280 18.38 -2.23 1.87
CA ASN A 280 18.40 -2.88 3.19
C ASN A 280 19.19 -2.06 4.21
N LYS A 281 20.34 -1.49 3.81
CA LYS A 281 21.14 -0.65 4.70
C LYS A 281 20.42 0.64 5.06
N ILE A 282 19.85 1.33 4.07
CA ILE A 282 19.20 2.64 4.27
C ILE A 282 17.89 2.51 5.06
N PHE A 283 17.08 1.48 4.79
CA PHE A 283 15.79 1.26 5.46
C PHE A 283 15.88 0.33 6.68
N SER A 284 17.09 -0.03 7.13
CA SER A 284 17.29 -0.89 8.32
C SER A 284 16.65 -0.34 9.61
N SER A 285 16.57 0.99 9.73
CA SER A 285 15.93 1.67 10.86
C SER A 285 14.55 2.27 10.53
N SER A 286 14.04 2.04 9.31
CA SER A 286 12.74 2.54 8.87
C SER A 286 11.62 1.63 9.40
N ARG A 287 10.46 2.22 9.67
CA ARG A 287 9.24 1.47 10.03
C ARG A 287 8.40 1.09 8.81
N LEU A 288 8.75 1.60 7.62
CA LEU A 288 8.09 1.26 6.36
C LEU A 288 8.26 -0.23 6.05
N GLN A 289 7.19 -0.85 5.56
CA GLN A 289 7.18 -2.28 5.28
C GLN A 289 7.85 -2.54 3.92
N THR A 290 9.18 -2.67 3.94
CA THR A 290 10.00 -2.87 2.74
C THR A 290 10.30 -4.35 2.45
N HIS A 291 9.96 -5.26 3.37
CA HIS A 291 10.21 -6.72 3.24
C HIS A 291 8.90 -7.51 3.32
N SER A 292 8.11 -7.45 2.26
CA SER A 292 6.77 -8.05 2.19
C SER A 292 6.69 -9.14 1.13
N GLY A 293 7.82 -9.49 0.50
CA GLY A 293 7.88 -10.52 -0.54
C GLY A 293 7.23 -10.10 -1.86
N ILE A 294 7.11 -8.79 -2.12
CA ILE A 294 6.69 -8.22 -3.42
C ILE A 294 7.94 -8.08 -4.29
N ASP A 295 8.49 -9.20 -4.74
CA ASP A 295 9.69 -9.24 -5.57
C ASP A 295 9.43 -9.91 -6.93
N MET A 296 10.45 -9.93 -7.79
CA MET A 296 10.36 -10.57 -9.12
C MET A 296 10.33 -12.10 -9.08
N SER A 297 10.57 -12.71 -7.91
CA SER A 297 10.70 -14.15 -7.79
C SER A 297 9.33 -14.86 -7.86
N HIS A 298 9.33 -16.08 -8.41
CA HIS A 298 8.11 -16.87 -8.49
C HIS A 298 7.59 -17.29 -7.11
N TYR A 299 8.50 -17.53 -6.17
CA TYR A 299 8.18 -17.93 -4.80
C TYR A 299 8.50 -16.77 -3.87
N SER A 300 7.48 -16.18 -3.24
CA SER A 300 7.71 -15.14 -2.23
C SER A 300 8.54 -15.73 -1.09
N ILE A 301 9.80 -15.35 -1.03
CA ILE A 301 10.65 -15.63 0.13
C ILE A 301 10.13 -14.72 1.25
N GLU A 302 9.77 -15.30 2.38
CA GLU A 302 9.41 -14.52 3.57
C GLU A 302 10.57 -13.55 3.89
N ASN A 303 10.23 -12.27 4.06
CA ASN A 303 11.18 -11.17 4.29
C ASN A 303 12.09 -10.80 3.11
N GLY A 304 11.73 -11.13 1.87
CA GLY A 304 12.39 -10.58 0.69
C GLY A 304 12.12 -9.07 0.52
N LEU A 305 13.14 -8.30 0.13
CA LEU A 305 12.99 -6.87 -0.19
C LEU A 305 11.99 -6.70 -1.35
N ASN A 306 11.06 -5.76 -1.20
CA ASN A 306 10.08 -5.40 -2.20
C ASN A 306 10.75 -4.63 -3.36
N LEU A 307 11.44 -5.36 -4.25
CA LEU A 307 12.18 -4.81 -5.37
C LEU A 307 11.67 -5.39 -6.69
N PHE A 308 11.33 -4.51 -7.63
CA PHE A 308 10.83 -4.87 -8.94
C PHE A 308 11.55 -4.08 -10.04
N LEU A 309 11.91 -4.73 -11.13
CA LEU A 309 12.59 -4.11 -12.27
C LEU A 309 11.73 -4.28 -13.52
N ILE A 310 11.48 -3.18 -14.24
CA ILE A 310 10.69 -3.15 -15.47
C ILE A 310 11.60 -2.70 -16.62
N PRO A 311 11.75 -3.52 -17.69
CA PRO A 311 12.64 -3.20 -18.80
C PRO A 311 12.10 -2.06 -19.67
N SER A 312 13.02 -1.30 -20.28
CA SER A 312 12.67 -0.20 -21.21
C SER A 312 12.07 -0.68 -22.54
N ARG A 313 12.48 -1.87 -23.03
CA ARG A 313 12.14 -2.36 -24.37
C ARG A 313 10.95 -3.31 -24.36
N LYS A 314 10.10 -3.22 -25.41
CA LYS A 314 8.93 -4.07 -25.66
C LYS A 314 9.26 -5.40 -26.35
N GLU A 315 10.52 -5.65 -26.66
CA GLU A 315 10.93 -6.86 -27.37
C GLU A 315 11.05 -8.03 -26.40
N ASP A 316 10.58 -9.20 -26.82
CA ASP A 316 10.69 -10.44 -26.06
C ASP A 316 12.18 -10.77 -25.87
N MET A 317 12.67 -10.55 -24.66
CA MET A 317 14.04 -10.89 -24.28
C MET A 317 14.13 -12.40 -24.10
N ILE A 318 15.14 -13.04 -24.70
CA ILE A 318 15.38 -14.49 -24.51
C ILE A 318 15.74 -14.82 -23.04
N PHE A 319 16.29 -13.84 -22.31
CA PHE A 319 16.83 -14.00 -20.97
C PHE A 319 16.09 -13.22 -19.87
N CYS A 320 15.05 -12.45 -20.21
CA CYS A 320 14.28 -11.65 -19.26
C CYS A 320 12.78 -11.76 -19.56
N GLU A 321 11.95 -11.77 -18.53
CA GLU A 321 10.50 -11.81 -18.70
C GLU A 321 10.01 -10.56 -19.45
N ASN A 322 9.00 -10.73 -20.31
CA ASN A 322 8.37 -9.61 -21.00
C ASN A 322 7.84 -8.60 -19.97
N GLY A 323 8.02 -7.30 -20.21
CA GLY A 323 7.54 -6.23 -19.32
C GLY A 323 6.06 -6.37 -18.95
N LYS A 324 5.20 -6.86 -19.86
CA LYS A 324 3.78 -7.12 -19.53
C LYS A 324 3.60 -8.24 -18.50
N SER A 325 4.35 -9.33 -18.64
CA SER A 325 4.35 -10.45 -17.68
C SER A 325 4.83 -10.00 -16.32
N LEU A 326 5.88 -9.18 -16.28
CA LEU A 326 6.40 -8.57 -15.07
C LEU A 326 5.36 -7.67 -14.39
N ILE A 327 4.64 -6.82 -15.13
CA ILE A 327 3.55 -6.02 -14.57
C ILE A 327 2.40 -6.89 -14.04
N ASP A 328 2.03 -7.95 -14.75
CA ASP A 328 1.00 -8.88 -14.30
C ASP A 328 1.40 -9.60 -13.01
N LYS A 329 2.67 -10.00 -12.89
CA LYS A 329 3.26 -10.56 -11.69
C LYS A 329 3.24 -9.54 -10.54
N LEU A 330 3.69 -8.30 -10.78
CA LEU A 330 3.66 -7.22 -9.81
C LEU A 330 2.25 -6.98 -9.28
N ARG A 331 1.27 -6.86 -10.18
CA ARG A 331 -0.15 -6.68 -9.83
C ARG A 331 -0.66 -7.81 -8.94
N THR A 332 -0.36 -9.06 -9.30
CA THR A 332 -0.78 -10.24 -8.54
C THR A 332 -0.20 -10.21 -7.12
N LYS A 333 1.08 -9.85 -6.98
CA LYS A 333 1.74 -9.71 -5.66
C LYS A 333 1.15 -8.55 -4.84
N ILE A 334 0.88 -7.40 -5.46
CA ILE A 334 0.23 -6.25 -4.80
C ILE A 334 -1.17 -6.60 -4.31
N HIS A 335 -1.98 -7.29 -5.13
CA HIS A 335 -3.36 -7.65 -4.77
C HIS A 335 -3.41 -8.71 -3.65
N GLY A 336 -2.37 -9.54 -3.54
CA GLY A 336 -2.22 -10.58 -2.52
C GLY A 336 -1.53 -10.13 -1.22
N VAL A 337 -1.18 -8.84 -1.09
CA VAL A 337 -0.51 -8.33 0.11
C VAL A 337 -1.44 -8.36 1.32
N THR A 338 -0.86 -8.50 2.51
CA THR A 338 -1.56 -8.36 3.79
C THR A 338 -2.09 -6.94 3.97
N ARG A 339 -3.38 -6.80 4.26
CA ARG A 339 -4.02 -5.48 4.48
C ARG A 339 -3.98 -5.15 5.97
N ASN A 340 -2.92 -4.50 6.41
CA ASN A 340 -2.79 -4.07 7.80
C ASN A 340 -3.81 -2.95 8.09
N PRO A 341 -4.51 -2.99 9.24
CA PRO A 341 -5.50 -1.98 9.57
C PRO A 341 -4.84 -0.61 9.78
N MET A 342 -5.35 0.42 9.11
CA MET A 342 -4.86 1.81 9.25
C MET A 342 -5.31 2.46 10.57
N THR A 343 -6.45 2.02 11.09
CA THR A 343 -7.09 2.55 12.29
C THR A 343 -7.57 1.41 13.19
N PRO A 344 -7.84 1.67 14.48
CA PRO A 344 -8.34 0.65 15.41
C PRO A 344 -9.68 0.07 14.98
N THR A 345 -10.53 0.93 14.43
CA THR A 345 -11.80 0.53 13.81
C THR A 345 -11.55 0.09 12.37
N VAL A 346 -12.19 -1.01 11.95
CA VAL A 346 -12.17 -1.43 10.54
C VAL A 346 -12.88 -0.38 9.68
N LEU A 347 -12.19 0.10 8.65
CA LEU A 347 -12.72 1.10 7.73
C LEU A 347 -13.52 0.42 6.62
N THR A 348 -14.64 1.03 6.24
CA THR A 348 -15.22 0.91 4.90
C THR A 348 -14.59 1.91 3.95
N GLU A 349 -14.74 1.74 2.63
CA GLU A 349 -14.23 2.71 1.65
C GLU A 349 -14.75 4.14 1.88
N LYS A 350 -16.04 4.32 2.20
CA LYS A 350 -16.59 5.65 2.53
C LYS A 350 -15.99 6.21 3.82
N SER A 351 -15.86 5.39 4.86
CA SER A 351 -15.22 5.84 6.10
C SER A 351 -13.73 6.13 5.92
N TRP A 352 -13.06 5.43 5.00
CA TRP A 352 -11.68 5.69 4.59
C TRP A 352 -11.58 7.07 3.93
N TYR A 353 -12.51 7.46 3.07
CA TYR A 353 -12.55 8.82 2.50
C TYR A 353 -12.69 9.91 3.59
N HIS A 354 -13.53 9.68 4.59
CA HIS A 354 -13.61 10.60 5.73
C HIS A 354 -12.35 10.61 6.60
N TYR A 355 -11.69 9.46 6.78
CA TYR A 355 -10.39 9.36 7.44
C TYR A 355 -9.31 10.13 6.66
N VAL A 356 -9.27 10.00 5.34
CA VAL A 356 -8.38 10.75 4.44
C VAL A 356 -8.51 12.26 4.67
N SER A 357 -9.74 12.79 4.74
CA SER A 357 -9.99 14.21 5.01
C SER A 357 -9.37 14.66 6.35
N LYS A 358 -9.50 13.84 7.41
CA LYS A 358 -8.88 14.12 8.71
C LYS A 358 -7.35 14.10 8.66
N VAL A 359 -6.76 13.14 7.96
CA VAL A 359 -5.30 13.03 7.77
C VAL A 359 -4.75 14.24 7.04
N MET A 360 -5.41 14.66 5.96
CA MET A 360 -5.05 15.84 5.19
C MET A 360 -5.02 17.11 6.06
N GLU A 361 -6.07 17.33 6.86
CA GLU A 361 -6.14 18.45 7.80
C GLU A 361 -5.05 18.39 8.88
N ALA A 362 -4.72 17.20 9.37
CA ALA A 362 -3.65 17.00 10.34
C ALA A 362 -2.27 17.34 9.76
N ILE A 363 -2.01 16.96 8.50
CA ILE A 363 -0.75 17.27 7.81
C ILE A 363 -0.62 18.78 7.57
N LYS A 364 -1.68 19.45 7.10
CA LYS A 364 -1.68 20.91 6.89
C LYS A 364 -1.42 21.69 8.18
N LYS A 365 -1.95 21.20 9.31
CA LYS A 365 -1.80 21.84 10.63
C LYS A 365 -0.56 21.34 11.40
N SER A 366 0.23 20.44 10.82
CA SER A 366 1.36 19.81 11.49
C SER A 366 2.45 20.82 11.82
N HIS A 367 2.82 20.91 13.11
CA HIS A 367 3.93 21.73 13.56
C HIS A 367 5.26 21.25 12.96
N LEU A 368 5.43 19.94 12.79
CA LEU A 368 6.64 19.33 12.21
C LEU A 368 6.88 19.80 10.78
N SER A 369 5.81 19.88 9.97
CA SER A 369 5.88 20.43 8.62
C SER A 369 6.27 21.91 8.64
N SER A 370 5.72 22.69 9.57
CA SER A 370 6.09 24.10 9.72
C SER A 370 7.51 24.30 10.24
N GLU A 371 8.01 23.45 11.14
CA GLU A 371 9.39 23.51 11.63
C GLU A 371 10.39 23.12 10.56
N TYR A 372 10.10 22.05 9.82
CA TYR A 372 10.92 21.62 8.71
C TYR A 372 11.07 22.73 7.67
N GLY A 373 9.97 23.38 7.28
CA GLY A 373 10.00 24.52 6.37
C GLY A 373 10.82 25.72 6.89
N ARG A 374 10.94 25.91 8.21
CA ARG A 374 11.80 26.97 8.80
C ARG A 374 13.27 26.61 8.84
N LEU A 375 13.60 25.33 8.85
CA LEU A 375 14.98 24.82 8.91
C LEU A 375 15.59 24.61 7.52
N MET A 376 14.80 24.76 6.46
CA MET A 376 15.29 24.78 5.09
C MET A 376 16.14 26.03 4.83
N PRO A 377 17.35 25.87 4.26
CA PRO A 377 18.34 26.94 4.12
C PRO A 377 18.03 27.98 3.04
#